data_AF-A0A3C1KP48-F1
#
_entry.id   AF-A0A3C1KP48-F1
#
_cell.length_a   1.000
_cell.length_b   1.000
_cell.length_c   1.000
_cell.angle_alpha   90.00
_cell.angle_beta   90.00
_cell.angle_gamma   90.00
#
_symmetry.space_group_name_H-M   'P 1'
#
loop_
_entity.id
_entity.type
_entity.pdbx_description
1 polymer ?
#
loop_
_entity_poly.entity_id
_entity_poly.type
_entity_poly.pdbx_seq_one_letter_code
_entity_poly.pdbx_strand_id
1 'polypeptide(L)'
;IGQVFFATADGFTAAFDFKEALERVTIDVSGAHFWDITAVSALDKVVIKFRREGAVVEVIGMNAASATIVDRFGVHDKPDASDPLLAGH
;
A
#
# COMPACT_ATOMS: atom_id res chain seq x y z
N ILE A 1 -5.96 10.71 -12.05
CA ILE A 1 -6.48 9.71 -11.09
C ILE A 1 -5.77 8.40 -11.41
N GLY A 2 -4.89 7.91 -10.54
CA GLY A 2 -4.10 6.69 -10.75
C GLY A 2 -4.52 5.59 -9.78
N GLN A 3 -4.54 4.35 -10.25
CA GLN A 3 -4.86 3.18 -9.43
C GLN A 3 -3.60 2.33 -9.28
N VAL A 4 -3.20 2.03 -8.03
CA VAL A 4 -2.09 1.13 -7.74
C VAL A 4 -2.66 -0.16 -7.16
N PHE A 5 -2.37 -1.27 -7.82
CA PHE A 5 -2.85 -2.61 -7.46
C PHE A 5 -1.79 -3.65 -7.85
N PHE A 6 -1.98 -4.90 -7.41
CA PHE A 6 -1.05 -6.02 -7.61
C PHE A 6 -0.35 -6.06 -8.98
N ALA A 7 -1.08 -5.87 -10.09
CA ALA A 7 -0.53 -5.96 -11.45
C ALA A 7 0.46 -4.84 -11.82
N THR A 8 0.49 -3.73 -11.07
CA THR A 8 1.34 -2.56 -11.35
C THR A 8 2.43 -2.35 -10.31
N ALA A 9 2.56 -3.21 -9.30
CA ALA A 9 3.51 -3.04 -8.19
C ALA A 9 4.99 -3.05 -8.64
N ASP A 10 5.35 -3.95 -9.56
CA ASP A 10 6.71 -3.99 -10.13
C ASP A 10 6.97 -2.79 -11.05
N GLY A 11 5.99 -2.43 -11.88
CA GLY A 11 6.05 -1.23 -12.72
C GLY A 11 6.16 0.07 -11.91
N PHE A 12 5.47 0.13 -10.77
CA PHE A 12 5.56 1.24 -9.83
C PHE A 12 6.98 1.38 -9.30
N THR A 13 7.60 0.29 -8.83
CA THR A 13 8.98 0.33 -8.35
C THR A 13 9.97 0.68 -9.46
N ALA A 14 9.76 0.17 -10.68
CA ALA A 14 10.63 0.44 -11.83
C ALA A 14 10.53 1.87 -12.37
N ALA A 15 9.47 2.61 -12.03
CA ALA A 15 9.28 3.99 -12.44
C ALA A 15 10.16 4.99 -11.68
N PHE A 16 10.83 4.55 -10.60
CA PHE A 16 11.73 5.38 -9.80
C PHE A 16 13.18 5.18 -10.23
N ASP A 17 13.90 6.29 -10.42
CA ASP A 17 15.35 6.27 -10.52
C ASP A 17 15.97 6.31 -9.12
N PHE A 18 16.68 5.24 -8.76
CA PHE A 18 17.37 5.12 -7.48
C PHE A 18 18.87 5.40 -7.60
N LYS A 19 19.40 5.67 -8.80
CA LYS A 19 20.84 5.91 -9.00
C LYS A 19 21.24 7.35 -8.76
N GLU A 20 20.27 8.24 -8.68
CA GLU A 20 20.48 9.64 -8.35
C GLU A 20 20.70 9.80 -6.84
N ALA A 21 21.81 10.43 -6.46
CA ALA A 21 22.13 10.69 -5.07
C ALA A 21 21.30 11.89 -4.57
N LEU A 22 20.11 11.59 -4.03
CA LEU A 22 19.18 12.58 -3.50
C LEU A 22 19.30 12.66 -1.98
N GLU A 23 19.43 13.87 -1.42
CA GLU A 23 19.41 14.07 0.04
C GLU A 23 18.00 13.91 0.62
N ARG A 24 16.97 14.27 -0.14
CA ARG A 24 15.57 14.20 0.27
C ARG A 24 14.65 13.80 -0.88
N VAL A 25 13.72 12.91 -0.60
CA VAL A 25 12.69 12.45 -1.53
C VAL A 25 11.32 12.60 -0.88
N THR A 26 10.42 13.30 -1.57
CA THR A 26 9.01 13.41 -1.17
C THR A 26 8.16 12.60 -2.14
N ILE A 27 7.41 11.63 -1.62
CA ILE A 27 6.49 10.79 -2.38
C ILE A 27 5.07 11.22 -2.02
N ASP A 28 4.45 12.01 -2.90
CA ASP A 28 3.06 12.42 -2.75
C ASP A 28 2.12 11.40 -3.41
N VAL A 29 1.31 10.73 -2.60
CA VAL A 29 0.31 9.75 -3.02
C VAL A 29 -1.12 10.22 -2.83
N SER A 30 -1.34 11.52 -2.57
CA SER A 30 -2.68 12.10 -2.38
C SER A 30 -3.62 11.89 -3.57
N GLY A 31 -3.08 11.79 -4.80
CA GLY A 31 -3.82 11.50 -6.02
C GLY A 31 -3.92 10.02 -6.41
N ALA A 32 -3.44 9.11 -5.56
CA ALA A 32 -3.43 7.67 -5.79
C ALA A 32 -4.44 6.95 -4.91
N HIS A 33 -4.94 5.81 -5.39
CA HIS A 33 -5.74 4.89 -4.59
C HIS A 33 -5.02 3.54 -4.50
N PHE A 34 -4.80 3.10 -3.27
CA PHE A 34 -4.23 1.80 -2.92
C PHE A 34 -5.41 0.88 -2.60
N TRP A 35 -5.57 -0.18 -3.39
CA TRP A 35 -6.72 -1.07 -3.30
C TRP A 35 -6.44 -2.36 -2.53
N ASP A 36 -5.17 -2.65 -2.26
CA ASP A 36 -4.73 -3.88 -1.58
C ASP A 36 -3.40 -3.68 -0.83
N ILE A 37 -3.09 -4.64 0.05
CA ILE A 37 -1.86 -4.64 0.86
C ILE A 37 -0.58 -4.78 0.02
N THR A 38 -0.67 -5.34 -1.19
CA THR A 38 0.48 -5.46 -2.09
C THR A 38 0.88 -4.11 -2.65
N ALA A 39 -0.08 -3.24 -2.99
CA ALA A 39 0.19 -1.86 -3.39
C ALA A 39 0.92 -1.09 -2.28
N VAL A 40 0.48 -1.25 -1.02
CA VAL A 40 1.14 -0.62 0.14
C VAL A 40 2.56 -1.17 0.30
N SER A 41 2.73 -2.49 0.16
CA SER A 41 4.05 -3.14 0.22
C SER A 41 4.99 -2.69 -0.91
N ALA A 42 4.46 -2.34 -2.09
CA ALA A 42 5.25 -1.80 -3.19
C ALA A 42 5.79 -0.40 -2.87
N LEU A 43 4.96 0.46 -2.27
CA LEU A 43 5.41 1.78 -1.80
C LEU A 43 6.47 1.66 -0.72
N ASP A 44 6.29 0.74 0.23
CA ASP A 44 7.29 0.49 1.28
C ASP A 44 8.65 0.08 0.70
N LYS A 45 8.66 -0.81 -0.31
CA LYS A 45 9.90 -1.17 -1.03
C LYS A 45 10.60 0.03 -1.66
N VAL A 46 9.86 0.96 -2.27
CA VAL A 46 10.41 2.19 -2.86
C VAL A 46 11.03 3.07 -1.76
N VAL A 47 10.32 3.27 -0.66
CA VAL A 47 10.81 4.06 0.50
C VAL A 47 12.10 3.47 1.06
N ILE A 48 12.14 2.14 1.26
CA ILE A 48 13.33 1.44 1.76
C ILE A 48 14.52 1.59 0.80
N LYS A 49 14.30 1.49 -0.51
CA LYS A 49 15.36 1.66 -1.50
C LYS A 49 15.96 3.07 -1.44
N PHE A 50 15.14 4.12 -1.47
CA PHE A 50 15.67 5.48 -1.35
C PHE A 50 16.42 5.74 -0.04
N ARG A 51 15.91 5.21 1.08
CA ARG A 51 16.61 5.31 2.37
C ARG A 51 17.95 4.59 2.37
N ARG A 52 18.07 3.46 1.67
CA ARG A 52 19.35 2.73 1.51
C ARG A 52 20.38 3.53 0.71
N GLU A 53 19.93 4.32 -0.26
CA GLU A 53 20.79 5.24 -1.02
C GLU A 53 21.13 6.52 -0.22
N GLY A 54 20.69 6.63 1.04
CA GLY A 54 21.01 7.74 1.94
C GLY A 54 19.99 8.88 1.96
N ALA A 55 18.90 8.77 1.20
CA ALA A 55 17.89 9.82 1.13
C ALA A 55 16.97 9.83 2.36
N VAL A 56 16.61 11.02 2.83
CA VAL A 56 15.49 11.21 3.76
C VAL A 56 14.18 11.15 2.98
N VAL A 57 13.33 10.17 3.29
CA VAL A 57 12.07 9.95 2.55
C VAL A 57 10.85 10.35 3.38
N GLU A 58 10.01 11.21 2.81
CA GLU A 58 8.72 11.63 3.33
C GLU A 58 7.59 11.16 2.40
N VAL A 59 6.51 10.63 2.98
CA VAL A 59 5.33 10.18 2.22
C VAL A 59 4.13 11.03 2.62
N ILE A 60 3.46 11.65 1.65
CA ILE A 60 2.32 12.54 1.85
C ILE A 60 1.06 11.89 1.28
N GLY A 61 -0.07 12.02 1.97
CA GLY A 61 -1.38 11.57 1.45
C GLY A 61 -1.71 10.10 1.67
N MET A 62 -0.88 9.34 2.40
CA MET A 62 -1.05 7.90 2.63
C MET A 62 -2.41 7.53 3.25
N ASN A 63 -2.90 8.31 4.20
CA ASN A 63 -4.19 8.06 4.86
C ASN A 63 -5.36 8.11 3.86
N ALA A 64 -5.36 9.10 2.96
CA ALA A 64 -6.39 9.22 1.92
C ALA A 64 -6.24 8.10 0.87
N ALA A 65 -5.00 7.79 0.51
CA ALA A 65 -4.69 6.81 -0.52
C ALA A 65 -5.04 5.37 -0.10
N SER A 66 -4.96 5.05 1.20
CA SER A 66 -5.22 3.72 1.78
C SER A 66 -6.62 3.54 2.40
N ALA A 67 -7.46 4.57 2.38
CA ALA A 67 -8.79 4.56 3.00
C ALA A 67 -9.64 3.34 2.57
N THR A 68 -9.54 2.93 1.31
CA THR A 68 -10.29 1.79 0.78
C THR A 68 -9.84 0.42 1.32
N ILE A 69 -8.58 0.29 1.75
CA ILE A 69 -8.05 -0.94 2.36
C ILE A 69 -8.63 -1.10 3.76
N VAL A 70 -8.67 -0.01 4.54
CA VAL A 70 -9.21 -0.02 5.91
C VAL A 70 -10.69 -0.37 5.89
N ASP A 71 -11.46 0.13 4.91
CA ASP A 71 -12.88 -0.21 4.75
C ASP A 71 -13.09 -1.70 4.38
N ARG A 72 -12.29 -2.23 3.46
CA ARG A 72 -12.43 -3.62 2.98
C ARG A 72 -11.92 -4.67 3.98
N PHE A 73 -10.80 -4.40 4.65
CA PHE A 73 -10.14 -5.35 5.55
C PHE A 73 -10.39 -5.08 7.03
N GLY A 74 -10.78 -3.85 7.43
CA GLY A 74 -11.00 -3.48 8.82
C GLY A 74 -12.30 -4.00 9.44
N VAL A 75 -13.24 -4.53 8.63
CA VAL A 75 -14.55 -5.02 9.11
C VAL A 75 -14.61 -6.55 9.24
N HIS A 76 -13.61 -7.30 8.73
CA HIS A 76 -13.66 -8.77 8.67
C HIS A 76 -12.78 -9.52 9.68
N ASP A 77 -12.23 -8.86 10.71
CA ASP A 77 -11.53 -9.55 11.81
C ASP A 77 -12.50 -9.94 12.95
N LYS A 78 -13.55 -10.70 12.61
CA LYS A 78 -14.38 -11.43 13.58
C LYS A 78 -14.33 -12.92 13.26
N PRO A 79 -13.71 -13.76 14.10
CA PRO A 79 -13.89 -15.19 14.00
C PRO A 79 -15.21 -15.54 14.69
N ASP A 80 -16.34 -15.34 14.02
CA ASP A 80 -17.57 -16.04 14.42
C ASP A 80 -17.65 -17.35 13.63
N ALA A 81 -16.80 -18.27 14.05
CA ALA A 81 -17.04 -19.68 13.84
C ALA A 81 -18.22 -20.09 14.73
N SER A 82 -19.43 -19.98 14.21
CA SER A 82 -20.54 -20.81 14.66
C SER A 82 -21.42 -21.16 13.46
N ASP A 83 -21.09 -22.30 12.86
CA ASP A 83 -21.99 -23.06 12.02
C ASP A 83 -22.90 -23.89 12.96
N PRO A 84 -24.23 -23.68 12.97
CA PRO A 84 -25.15 -24.70 13.45
C PRO A 84 -26.01 -25.24 12.30
N LEU A 85 -25.39 -25.74 11.23
CA LEU A 85 -25.92 -26.86 10.47
C LEU A 85 -25.86 -28.09 11.39
N LEU A 86 -26.82 -28.24 12.30
CA LEU A 86 -27.25 -29.48 12.97
C LEU A 86 -28.25 -29.14 14.11
N ALA A 87 -29.49 -28.79 13.77
CA ALA A 87 -30.67 -29.01 14.60
C ALA A 87 -31.95 -28.69 13.80
N GLY A 88 -32.47 -29.66 13.06
CA GLY A 88 -33.71 -29.47 12.33
C GLY A 88 -34.18 -30.70 11.56
N HIS A 89 -35.01 -31.49 12.26
CA HIS A 89 -35.81 -32.66 11.83
C HIS A 89 -35.13 -34.04 11.83
#